data_AF-A0A1F5V0C0-F1
#
_entry.id   AF-A0A1F5V0C0-F1
#
_cell.length_a   1.000
_cell.length_b   1.000
_cell.length_c   1.000
_cell.angle_alpha   90.00
_cell.angle_beta   90.00
_cell.angle_gamma   90.00
#
_symmetry.space_group_name_H-M   'P 1'
#
loop_
_entity.id
_entity.type
_entity.pdbx_description
1 polymer ?
#
loop_
_entity_poly.entity_id
_entity_poly.type
_entity_poly.pdbx_seq_one_letter_code
_entity_poly.pdbx_strand_id
1 'polypeptide(L)'
;MIKEFFMFKELLRSLHAKTWALSFAIVLAVAVFLGTLAFFSLLLQPAASGAGVQLIAVPREDLSQADLAELHERLLRDPEILQVRYVFAPTVASNTASERKGAPSRFEISLRSDSELFAVAERLRGWGEFQQVGPPGPDSLEAWRDWLNKPEKRWIALAILASWLAIALFAIYGGLIMARRSFAGELELLELSGVPPQTLRVPFILLGALYGLTGALLVGFLFDGLRALMISSFRLFPELWESTVIDQLGVHGFLVGLAFAGVGGCLGWLTIQKYPSPFSRSRINSSSADVAVE
;
A
#
# COMPACT_ATOMS: atom_id res chain seq x y z
N MET A 1 -20.00 -1.50 34.85
CA MET A 1 -19.59 -2.52 33.87
C MET A 1 -20.73 -3.12 33.03
N ILE A 2 -21.67 -3.92 33.57
CA ILE A 2 -22.69 -4.60 32.74
C ILE A 2 -23.62 -3.62 31.98
N LYS A 3 -24.06 -2.54 32.63
CA LYS A 3 -24.89 -1.49 31.99
C LYS A 3 -24.16 -0.72 30.88
N GLU A 4 -22.87 -0.46 31.07
CA GLU A 4 -22.04 0.27 30.08
C GLU A 4 -21.83 -0.55 28.82
N PHE A 5 -21.62 -1.86 28.98
CA PHE A 5 -21.49 -2.79 27.86
C PHE A 5 -22.79 -2.93 27.07
N PHE A 6 -23.94 -2.99 27.77
CA PHE A 6 -25.24 -3.05 27.12
C PHE A 6 -25.54 -1.78 26.30
N MET A 7 -25.31 -0.61 26.89
CA MET A 7 -25.47 0.68 26.21
C MET A 7 -24.57 0.76 24.98
N PHE A 8 -23.30 0.35 25.10
CA PHE A 8 -22.34 0.35 23.99
C PHE A 8 -22.78 -0.57 22.85
N LYS A 9 -23.29 -1.77 23.17
CA LYS A 9 -23.81 -2.73 22.19
C LYS A 9 -25.00 -2.16 21.40
N GLU A 10 -25.94 -1.52 22.08
CA GLU A 10 -27.12 -0.94 21.43
C GLU A 10 -26.75 0.27 20.55
N LEU A 11 -25.77 1.05 21.01
CA LEU A 11 -25.19 2.18 20.27
C LEU A 11 -24.50 1.70 18.98
N LEU A 12 -23.71 0.61 19.06
CA LEU A 12 -23.09 -0.03 17.90
C LEU A 12 -24.12 -0.61 16.92
N ARG A 13 -25.19 -1.21 17.42
CA ARG A 13 -26.27 -1.76 16.59
C ARG A 13 -27.02 -0.65 15.85
N SER A 14 -27.29 0.46 16.52
CA SER A 14 -27.91 1.66 15.92
C SER A 14 -26.98 2.31 14.87
N LEU A 15 -25.67 2.39 15.16
CA LEU A 15 -24.63 2.81 14.22
C LEU A 15 -24.67 1.98 12.95
N HIS A 16 -24.60 0.66 13.10
CA HIS A 16 -24.59 -0.25 11.97
C HIS A 16 -25.83 -0.06 11.09
N ALA A 17 -27.02 0.02 11.68
CA ALA A 17 -28.26 0.20 10.91
C ALA A 17 -28.29 1.51 10.09
N LYS A 18 -27.73 2.61 10.62
CA LYS A 18 -27.84 3.94 10.00
C LYS A 18 -26.62 4.37 9.18
N THR A 19 -25.43 3.85 9.49
CA THR A 19 -24.17 4.33 8.90
C THR A 19 -23.37 3.23 8.21
N TRP A 20 -23.89 2.01 8.03
CA TRP A 20 -23.10 0.91 7.44
C TRP A 20 -22.43 1.27 6.11
N ALA A 21 -23.12 1.96 5.21
CA ALA A 21 -22.57 2.34 3.91
C ALA A 21 -21.40 3.33 4.04
N LEU A 22 -21.52 4.25 4.99
CA LEU A 22 -20.47 5.24 5.29
C LEU A 22 -19.29 4.58 6.01
N SER A 23 -19.55 3.69 6.98
CA SER A 23 -18.53 2.87 7.64
C SER A 23 -17.76 2.03 6.62
N PHE A 24 -18.46 1.42 5.66
CA PHE A 24 -17.84 0.66 4.57
C PHE A 24 -16.95 1.53 3.68
N ALA A 25 -17.42 2.71 3.27
CA ALA A 25 -16.64 3.64 2.46
C ALA A 25 -15.36 4.12 3.18
N ILE A 26 -15.42 4.34 4.51
CA ILE A 26 -14.25 4.70 5.32
C ILE A 26 -13.23 3.57 5.37
N VAL A 27 -13.70 2.35 5.66
CA VAL A 27 -12.83 1.17 5.69
C VAL A 27 -12.18 0.94 4.33
N LEU A 28 -12.92 1.11 3.24
CA LEU A 28 -12.39 1.02 1.89
C LEU A 28 -11.34 2.10 1.60
N ALA A 29 -11.59 3.36 1.97
CA ALA A 29 -10.63 4.44 1.78
C ALA A 29 -9.32 4.20 2.56
N VAL A 30 -9.41 3.73 3.81
CA VAL A 30 -8.25 3.33 4.61
C VAL A 30 -7.51 2.16 3.96
N ALA A 31 -8.24 1.15 3.48
CA ALA A 31 -7.65 -0.01 2.83
C ALA A 31 -6.91 0.35 1.53
N VAL A 32 -7.49 1.22 0.70
CA VAL A 32 -6.85 1.71 -0.53
C VAL A 32 -5.58 2.49 -0.21
N PHE A 33 -5.60 3.36 0.80
CA PHE A 33 -4.39 4.07 1.23
C PHE A 33 -3.30 3.11 1.70
N LEU A 34 -3.62 2.19 2.62
CA LEU A 34 -2.67 1.22 3.16
C LEU A 34 -2.11 0.29 2.07
N GLY A 35 -2.95 -0.16 1.12
CA GLY A 35 -2.51 -0.96 -0.01
C GLY A 35 -1.59 -0.19 -0.97
N THR A 36 -1.89 1.09 -1.22
CA THR A 36 -1.03 1.96 -2.04
C THR A 36 0.32 2.19 -1.35
N LEU A 37 0.32 2.42 -0.03
CA LEU A 37 1.54 2.57 0.76
C LEU A 37 2.38 1.28 0.73
N ALA A 38 1.75 0.12 0.92
CA ALA A 38 2.42 -1.17 0.86
C ALA A 38 3.06 -1.41 -0.51
N PHE A 39 2.31 -1.16 -1.59
CA PHE A 39 2.82 -1.22 -2.96
C PHE A 39 4.00 -0.27 -3.19
N PHE A 40 3.89 0.98 -2.73
CA PHE A 40 4.96 1.96 -2.87
C PHE A 40 6.21 1.58 -2.08
N SER A 41 6.04 1.00 -0.88
CA SER A 41 7.14 0.49 -0.08
C SER A 41 7.89 -0.64 -0.81
N LEU A 42 7.18 -1.51 -1.53
CA LEU A 42 7.76 -2.57 -2.35
C LEU A 42 8.58 -2.01 -3.51
N LEU A 43 8.08 -0.97 -4.18
CA LEU A 43 8.81 -0.29 -5.26
C LEU A 43 10.07 0.44 -4.79
N LEU A 44 10.08 0.90 -3.54
CA LEU A 44 11.21 1.61 -2.93
C LEU A 44 12.24 0.67 -2.30
N GLN A 45 11.96 -0.62 -2.16
CA GLN A 45 12.98 -1.54 -1.65
C GLN A 45 14.17 -1.56 -2.63
N PRO A 46 15.41 -1.42 -2.12
CA PRO A 46 16.57 -1.70 -2.95
C PRO A 46 16.41 -3.13 -3.48
N ALA A 47 16.69 -3.37 -4.77
CA ALA A 47 16.83 -4.75 -5.23
C ALA A 47 17.74 -5.44 -4.23
N ALA A 48 17.30 -6.56 -3.67
CA ALA A 48 18.15 -7.37 -2.82
C ALA A 48 19.47 -7.52 -3.57
N SER A 49 20.52 -6.94 -2.99
CA SER A 49 21.83 -6.68 -3.57
C SER A 49 22.66 -7.96 -3.74
N GLY A 50 22.01 -9.04 -4.14
CA GLY A 50 22.61 -10.32 -4.50
C GLY A 50 22.54 -10.64 -5.99
N ALA A 51 21.68 -9.98 -6.76
CA ALA A 51 21.70 -10.07 -8.22
C ALA A 51 22.18 -8.71 -8.75
N GLY A 52 23.42 -8.65 -9.23
CA GLY A 52 23.98 -7.44 -9.85
C GLY A 52 23.07 -6.92 -10.97
N VAL A 53 23.22 -5.62 -11.30
CA VAL A 53 22.36 -4.92 -12.27
C VAL A 53 22.19 -5.73 -13.53
N GLN A 54 20.94 -6.03 -13.89
CA GLN A 54 20.63 -6.88 -15.03
C GLN A 54 20.62 -6.06 -16.32
N LEU A 55 21.42 -6.50 -17.28
CA LEU A 55 21.40 -6.08 -18.66
C LEU A 55 20.82 -7.22 -19.49
N ILE A 56 19.84 -6.90 -20.35
CA ILE A 56 19.26 -7.89 -21.26
C ILE A 56 19.90 -7.70 -22.64
N ALA A 57 20.48 -8.78 -23.15
CA ALA A 57 21.03 -8.84 -24.49
C ALA A 57 20.32 -9.94 -25.30
N VAL A 58 19.61 -9.55 -26.35
CA VAL A 58 18.89 -10.44 -27.26
C VAL A 58 19.86 -10.80 -28.41
N PRO A 59 20.34 -12.06 -28.48
CA PRO A 59 21.16 -12.53 -29.60
C PRO A 59 20.34 -12.54 -30.90
N ARG A 60 21.02 -12.51 -32.04
CA ARG A 60 20.34 -12.73 -33.32
C ARG A 60 19.79 -14.15 -33.44
N GLU A 61 18.71 -14.30 -34.20
CA GLU A 61 18.00 -15.58 -34.38
C GLU A 61 18.76 -16.59 -35.26
N ASP A 62 19.79 -16.15 -35.99
CA ASP A 62 20.59 -16.97 -36.91
C ASP A 62 21.81 -17.64 -36.25
N LEU A 63 22.04 -17.39 -34.96
CA LEU A 63 23.17 -17.98 -34.22
C LEU A 63 22.94 -19.45 -33.89
N SER A 64 23.96 -20.29 -34.15
CA SER A 64 23.93 -21.70 -33.79
C SER A 64 24.11 -21.90 -32.28
N GLN A 65 23.81 -23.10 -31.77
CA GLN A 65 24.06 -23.43 -30.36
C GLN A 65 25.55 -23.33 -29.98
N ALA A 66 26.46 -23.61 -30.92
CA ALA A 66 27.90 -23.48 -30.70
C ALA A 66 28.29 -22.01 -30.55
N ASP A 67 27.73 -21.13 -31.39
CA ASP A 67 27.98 -19.69 -31.34
C ASP A 67 27.42 -19.07 -30.04
N LEU A 68 26.25 -19.53 -29.60
CA LEU A 68 25.66 -19.10 -28.32
C LEU A 68 26.51 -19.52 -27.12
N ALA A 69 27.11 -20.72 -27.15
CA ALA A 69 28.01 -21.19 -26.10
C ALA A 69 29.32 -20.40 -26.08
N GLU A 70 29.90 -20.11 -27.26
CA GLU A 70 31.08 -19.25 -27.37
C GLU A 70 30.80 -17.84 -26.87
N LEU A 71 29.64 -17.28 -27.22
CA LEU A 71 29.22 -15.96 -26.79
C LEU A 71 28.97 -15.90 -25.27
N HIS A 72 28.43 -16.97 -24.68
CA HIS A 72 28.31 -17.11 -23.23
C HIS A 72 29.69 -17.08 -22.53
N GLU A 73 30.63 -17.88 -23.01
CA GLU A 73 32.01 -17.91 -22.50
C GLU A 73 32.72 -16.56 -22.66
N ARG A 74 32.48 -15.88 -23.79
CA ARG A 74 33.04 -14.55 -24.05
C ARG A 74 32.49 -13.50 -23.07
N LEU A 75 31.20 -13.55 -22.74
CA LEU A 75 30.60 -12.67 -21.74
C LEU A 75 31.17 -12.93 -20.34
N LEU A 76 31.39 -14.20 -19.96
CA LEU A 76 31.98 -14.55 -18.65
C LEU A 76 33.43 -14.09 -18.49
N ARG A 77 34.15 -13.82 -19.59
CA ARG A 77 35.52 -13.28 -19.55
C ARG A 77 35.58 -11.77 -19.33
N ASP A 78 34.44 -11.06 -19.42
CA ASP A 78 34.42 -9.62 -19.18
C ASP A 78 34.52 -9.34 -17.67
N PRO A 79 35.53 -8.59 -17.19
CA PRO A 79 35.73 -8.34 -15.77
C PRO A 79 34.56 -7.57 -15.12
N GLU A 80 33.79 -6.81 -15.89
CA GLU A 80 32.65 -6.00 -15.43
C GLU A 80 31.38 -6.86 -15.23
N ILE A 81 31.36 -8.07 -15.79
CA ILE A 81 30.25 -9.02 -15.71
C ILE A 81 30.45 -9.94 -14.48
N LEU A 82 29.43 -10.00 -13.63
CA LEU A 82 29.38 -10.86 -12.44
C LEU A 82 28.82 -12.24 -12.77
N GLN A 83 27.72 -12.28 -13.53
CA GLN A 83 27.00 -13.50 -13.86
C GLN A 83 26.30 -13.35 -15.21
N VAL A 84 26.24 -14.45 -15.97
CA VAL A 84 25.50 -14.52 -17.22
C VAL A 84 24.53 -15.69 -17.12
N ARG A 85 23.25 -15.46 -17.40
CA ARG A 85 22.23 -16.50 -17.49
C ARG A 85 21.61 -16.45 -18.88
N TYR A 86 21.64 -17.57 -19.59
CA TYR A 86 20.92 -17.69 -20.86
C TYR A 86 19.50 -18.20 -20.61
N VAL A 87 18.52 -17.47 -21.12
CA VAL A 87 17.10 -17.83 -21.05
C VAL A 87 16.63 -18.17 -22.46
N PHE A 88 16.38 -19.44 -22.70
CA PHE A 88 15.85 -19.94 -23.96
C PHE A 88 14.44 -19.41 -24.18
N ALA A 89 14.12 -19.04 -25.43
CA ALA A 89 12.75 -18.81 -25.85
C ALA A 89 11.91 -20.04 -25.47
N PRO A 90 10.76 -19.87 -24.79
CA PRO A 90 9.93 -21.00 -24.42
C PRO A 90 9.48 -21.73 -25.69
N THR A 91 9.95 -22.97 -25.88
CA THR A 91 9.44 -23.86 -26.92
C THR A 91 8.00 -24.20 -26.54
N VAL A 92 7.02 -23.64 -27.26
CA VAL A 92 5.61 -23.75 -26.90
C VAL A 92 5.15 -25.21 -26.99
N ALA A 93 5.08 -25.85 -25.83
CA ALA A 93 4.26 -27.04 -25.59
C ALA A 93 3.57 -26.90 -24.22
N SER A 94 2.74 -25.87 -24.03
CA SER A 94 1.82 -25.85 -22.89
C SER A 94 0.52 -25.11 -23.21
N ASN A 95 -0.59 -25.74 -22.83
CA ASN A 95 -1.98 -25.41 -23.14
C ASN A 95 -2.54 -24.16 -22.42
N THR A 96 -1.71 -23.25 -21.94
CA THR A 96 -2.19 -21.99 -21.33
C THR A 96 -2.19 -20.88 -22.36
N ALA A 97 -3.35 -20.76 -23.02
CA ALA A 97 -3.69 -19.72 -23.95
C ALA A 97 -3.84 -18.36 -23.23
N SER A 98 -2.73 -17.65 -23.06
CA SER A 98 -2.59 -16.19 -23.17
C SER A 98 -1.18 -15.82 -22.71
N GLU A 99 -0.40 -15.15 -23.57
CA GLU A 99 0.90 -14.52 -23.26
C GLU A 99 2.12 -15.44 -23.05
N ARG A 100 2.66 -15.94 -24.17
CA ARG A 100 4.12 -15.87 -24.51
C ARG A 100 4.34 -16.43 -25.92
N LYS A 101 3.56 -15.92 -26.90
CA LYS A 101 3.92 -16.11 -28.31
C LYS A 101 5.09 -15.17 -28.61
N GLY A 102 6.29 -15.73 -28.78
CA GLY A 102 7.40 -15.04 -29.45
C GLY A 102 8.34 -14.21 -28.57
N ALA A 103 8.49 -14.50 -27.28
CA ALA A 103 9.60 -13.91 -26.53
C ALA A 103 10.93 -14.51 -27.06
N PRO A 104 11.85 -13.70 -27.63
CA PRO A 104 13.10 -14.21 -28.17
C PRO A 104 13.98 -14.73 -27.03
N SER A 105 14.91 -15.64 -27.36
CA SER A 105 15.95 -16.06 -26.43
C SER A 105 16.77 -14.85 -26.00
N ARG A 106 17.29 -14.82 -24.77
CA ARG A 106 18.02 -13.66 -24.25
C ARG A 106 19.08 -14.05 -23.22
N PHE A 107 20.12 -13.24 -23.14
CA PHE A 107 21.09 -13.26 -22.05
C PHE A 107 20.68 -12.25 -20.98
N GLU A 108 20.56 -12.70 -19.75
CA GLU A 108 20.43 -11.88 -18.55
C GLU A 108 21.84 -11.76 -17.93
N ILE A 109 22.41 -10.56 -18.01
CA ILE A 109 23.80 -10.27 -17.63
C ILE A 109 23.77 -9.43 -16.36
N SER A 110 24.25 -9.96 -15.24
CA SER A 110 24.43 -9.21 -14.01
C SER A 110 25.79 -8.54 -13.98
N LEU A 111 25.81 -7.24 -13.75
CA LEU A 111 27.03 -6.42 -13.67
C LEU A 111 27.53 -6.28 -12.23
N ARG A 112 28.82 -6.02 -12.06
CA ARG A 112 29.41 -5.73 -10.75
C ARG A 112 29.03 -4.35 -10.20
N SER A 113 28.79 -3.39 -11.09
CA SER A 113 28.44 -2.00 -10.74
C SER A 113 27.44 -1.38 -11.70
N ASP A 114 26.48 -0.62 -11.16
CA ASP A 114 25.51 0.20 -11.91
C ASP A 114 26.20 1.23 -12.82
N SER A 115 27.38 1.72 -12.43
CA SER A 115 28.14 2.70 -13.21
C SER A 115 28.66 2.16 -14.54
N GLU A 116 28.78 0.84 -14.66
CA GLU A 116 29.32 0.15 -15.84
C GLU A 116 28.23 -0.20 -16.86
N LEU A 117 26.94 -0.07 -16.48
CA LEU A 117 25.81 -0.49 -17.31
C LEU A 117 25.83 0.10 -18.72
N PHE A 118 26.04 1.41 -18.84
CA PHE A 118 26.04 2.06 -20.15
C PHE A 118 27.26 1.67 -20.98
N ALA A 119 28.43 1.56 -20.35
CA ALA A 119 29.67 1.19 -21.02
C ALA A 119 29.63 -0.25 -21.55
N VAL A 120 29.13 -1.19 -20.75
CA VAL A 120 28.95 -2.59 -21.18
C VAL A 120 27.84 -2.70 -22.22
N ALA A 121 26.71 -2.01 -22.05
CA ALA A 121 25.64 -2.03 -23.03
C ALA A 121 26.10 -1.53 -24.41
N GLU A 122 26.87 -0.44 -24.45
CA GLU A 122 27.38 0.12 -25.70
C GLU A 122 28.44 -0.78 -26.35
N ARG A 123 29.31 -1.39 -25.55
CA ARG A 123 30.28 -2.40 -25.99
C ARG A 123 29.59 -3.60 -26.64
N LEU A 124 28.56 -4.14 -25.99
CA LEU A 124 27.80 -5.27 -26.50
C LEU A 124 26.95 -4.91 -27.73
N ARG A 125 26.45 -3.67 -27.86
CA ARG A 125 25.83 -3.22 -29.12
C ARG A 125 26.82 -3.23 -30.30
N GLY A 126 28.11 -3.05 -30.03
CA GLY A 126 29.17 -3.16 -31.03
C GLY A 126 29.49 -4.60 -31.44
N TRP A 127 29.08 -5.59 -30.64
CA TRP A 127 29.14 -7.00 -30.99
C TRP A 127 27.95 -7.24 -31.92
N GLY A 128 28.19 -7.29 -33.22
CA GLY A 128 27.14 -7.49 -34.23
C GLY A 128 26.27 -8.73 -34.00
N GLU A 129 26.64 -9.61 -33.08
CA GLU A 129 25.95 -10.81 -32.60
C GLU A 129 24.64 -10.53 -31.83
N PHE A 130 24.40 -9.30 -31.36
CA PHE A 130 23.16 -8.94 -30.65
C PHE A 130 22.22 -8.08 -31.52
N GLN A 131 20.93 -8.37 -31.43
CA GLN A 131 19.87 -7.58 -32.07
C GLN A 131 19.43 -6.41 -31.21
N GLN A 132 19.35 -6.62 -29.88
CA GLN A 132 18.99 -5.59 -28.91
C GLN A 132 19.81 -5.77 -27.64
N VAL A 133 20.36 -4.67 -27.13
CA VAL A 133 21.04 -4.66 -25.83
C VAL A 133 20.56 -3.43 -25.06
N GLY A 134 20.05 -3.65 -23.86
CA GLY A 134 19.58 -2.57 -23.01
C GLY A 134 19.21 -3.05 -21.61
N PRO A 135 18.90 -2.10 -20.71
CA PRO A 135 18.27 -2.43 -19.45
C PRO A 135 16.95 -3.17 -19.72
N PRO A 136 16.45 -3.97 -18.75
CA PRO A 136 15.18 -4.66 -18.90
C PRO A 136 14.09 -3.66 -19.31
N GLY A 137 13.29 -4.06 -20.30
CA GLY A 137 12.35 -3.17 -20.99
C GLY A 137 11.34 -2.45 -20.08
N PRO A 138 10.53 -1.54 -20.63
CA PRO A 138 9.58 -0.69 -19.88
C PRO A 138 8.54 -1.47 -19.05
N ASP A 139 8.39 -2.77 -19.30
CA ASP A 139 7.48 -3.66 -18.56
C ASP A 139 8.14 -4.29 -17.31
N SER A 140 9.38 -3.93 -17.00
CA SER A 140 10.09 -4.42 -15.82
C SER A 140 9.84 -3.56 -14.59
N LEU A 141 9.74 -4.21 -13.43
CA LEU A 141 9.68 -3.57 -12.11
C LEU A 141 10.85 -2.59 -11.88
N GLU A 142 11.99 -2.86 -12.53
CA GLU A 142 13.20 -2.05 -12.47
C GLU A 142 13.08 -0.74 -13.26
N ALA A 143 12.45 -0.74 -14.44
CA ALA A 143 12.15 0.49 -15.18
C ALA A 143 11.20 1.41 -14.40
N TRP A 144 10.21 0.84 -13.71
CA TRP A 144 9.33 1.58 -12.79
C TRP A 144 10.09 2.13 -11.58
N ARG A 145 11.01 1.36 -11.01
CA ARG A 145 11.87 1.79 -9.92
C ARG A 145 12.81 2.92 -10.34
N ASP A 146 13.46 2.80 -11.49
CA ASP A 146 14.36 3.83 -12.03
C ASP A 146 13.60 5.11 -12.37
N TRP A 147 12.37 4.97 -12.88
CA TRP A 147 11.46 6.10 -13.06
C TRP A 147 11.11 6.78 -11.73
N LEU A 148 10.78 6.00 -10.69
CA LEU A 148 10.50 6.51 -9.33
C LEU A 148 11.74 7.09 -8.64
N ASN A 149 12.93 6.64 -8.98
CA ASN A 149 14.18 7.13 -8.40
C ASN A 149 14.58 8.51 -8.90
N LYS A 150 13.99 8.98 -10.01
CA LYS A 150 14.18 10.36 -10.46
C LYS A 150 13.63 11.35 -9.42
N PRO A 151 14.41 12.34 -8.99
CA PRO A 151 14.03 13.24 -7.89
C PRO A 151 12.71 13.97 -8.16
N GLU A 152 12.46 14.35 -9.41
CA GLU A 152 11.22 14.95 -9.89
C GLU A 152 9.98 14.04 -9.75
N LYS A 153 10.13 12.72 -9.90
CA LYS A 153 9.03 11.75 -9.81
C LYS A 153 8.75 11.32 -8.36
N ARG A 154 9.78 11.34 -7.49
CA ARG A 154 9.61 11.11 -6.05
C ARG A 154 8.61 12.09 -5.44
N TRP A 155 8.69 13.37 -5.80
CA TRP A 155 7.75 14.38 -5.30
C TRP A 155 6.31 14.12 -5.76
N ILE A 156 6.11 13.69 -7.01
CA ILE A 156 4.79 13.34 -7.52
C ILE A 156 4.22 12.15 -6.74
N ALA A 157 5.04 11.13 -6.52
CA ALA A 157 4.58 9.95 -5.79
C ALA A 157 4.29 10.24 -4.31
N LEU A 158 5.13 11.05 -3.65
CA LEU A 158 4.85 11.56 -2.31
C LEU A 158 3.58 12.40 -2.27
N ALA A 159 3.31 13.22 -3.29
CA ALA A 159 2.08 14.00 -3.38
C ALA A 159 0.84 13.10 -3.55
N ILE A 160 0.94 12.03 -4.35
CA ILE A 160 -0.14 11.03 -4.48
C ILE A 160 -0.37 10.34 -3.13
N LEU A 161 0.69 9.91 -2.45
CA LEU A 161 0.60 9.26 -1.14
C LEU A 161 -0.02 10.19 -0.09
N ALA A 162 0.40 11.45 -0.05
CA ALA A 162 -0.14 12.47 0.84
C ALA A 162 -1.60 12.78 0.54
N SER A 163 -2.00 12.78 -0.74
CA SER A 163 -3.39 12.95 -1.16
C SER A 163 -4.26 11.80 -0.66
N TRP A 164 -3.82 10.55 -0.83
CA TRP A 164 -4.54 9.38 -0.31
C TRP A 164 -4.63 9.39 1.22
N LEU A 165 -3.55 9.79 1.91
CA LEU A 165 -3.55 9.97 3.37
C LEU A 165 -4.60 11.00 3.78
N ALA A 166 -4.64 12.16 3.13
CA ALA A 166 -5.60 13.20 3.42
C ALA A 166 -7.05 12.73 3.18
N ILE A 167 -7.31 12.01 2.09
CA ILE A 167 -8.62 11.41 1.80
C ILE A 167 -9.04 10.42 2.89
N ALA A 168 -8.14 9.52 3.31
CA ALA A 168 -8.42 8.55 4.36
C ALA A 168 -8.73 9.23 5.71
N LEU A 169 -7.92 10.22 6.11
CA LEU A 169 -8.15 10.98 7.34
C LEU A 169 -9.44 11.79 7.29
N PHE A 170 -9.73 12.42 6.14
CA PHE A 170 -10.97 13.15 5.92
C PHE A 170 -12.19 12.23 5.99
N ALA A 171 -12.11 11.04 5.41
CA ALA A 171 -13.18 10.04 5.48
C ALA A 171 -13.44 9.60 6.93
N ILE A 172 -12.38 9.26 7.68
CA ILE A 172 -12.50 8.91 9.11
C ILE A 172 -13.12 10.07 9.90
N TYR A 173 -12.57 11.27 9.76
CA TYR A 173 -13.04 12.45 10.51
C TYR A 173 -14.48 12.82 10.16
N GLY A 174 -14.82 12.86 8.87
CA GLY A 174 -16.17 13.13 8.38
C GLY A 174 -17.16 12.08 8.87
N GLY A 175 -16.75 10.81 8.90
CA GLY A 175 -17.56 9.74 9.43
C GLY A 175 -17.80 9.81 10.92
N LEU A 176 -16.79 10.18 11.70
CA LEU A 176 -16.92 10.43 13.14
C LEU A 176 -17.86 11.62 13.42
N ILE A 177 -17.79 12.69 12.64
CA ILE A 177 -18.74 13.82 12.74
C ILE A 177 -20.16 13.33 12.46
N MET A 178 -20.34 12.53 11.41
CA MET A 178 -21.68 12.07 11.03
C MET A 178 -22.26 11.11 12.07
N ALA A 179 -21.45 10.19 12.58
CA ALA A 179 -21.80 9.35 13.72
C ALA A 179 -22.19 10.20 14.94
N ARG A 180 -21.42 11.25 15.23
CA ARG A 180 -21.75 12.17 16.34
C ARG A 180 -23.10 12.83 16.14
N ARG A 181 -23.39 13.32 14.93
CA ARG A 181 -24.68 13.93 14.60
C ARG A 181 -25.83 12.95 14.73
N SER A 182 -25.62 11.67 14.37
CA SER A 182 -26.67 10.65 14.52
C SER A 182 -26.97 10.29 15.97
N PHE A 183 -26.05 10.56 16.92
CA PHE A 183 -26.24 10.34 18.35
C PHE A 183 -26.44 11.62 19.16
N ALA A 184 -26.69 12.77 18.53
CA ALA A 184 -26.74 14.03 19.25
C ALA A 184 -27.80 14.02 20.36
N GLY A 185 -28.98 13.44 20.10
CA GLY A 185 -30.05 13.34 21.09
C GLY A 185 -29.74 12.35 22.21
N GLU A 186 -29.17 11.20 21.89
CA GLU A 186 -28.76 10.20 22.89
C GLU A 186 -27.64 10.71 23.79
N LEU A 187 -26.67 11.45 23.22
CA LEU A 187 -25.60 12.08 23.98
C LEU A 187 -26.13 13.14 24.94
N GLU A 188 -27.11 13.94 24.51
CA GLU A 188 -27.77 14.93 25.36
C GLU A 188 -28.49 14.26 26.54
N LEU A 189 -29.24 13.18 26.29
CA LEU A 189 -29.89 12.41 27.36
C LEU A 189 -28.89 11.83 28.36
N LEU A 190 -27.76 11.29 27.88
CA LEU A 190 -26.71 10.76 28.75
C LEU A 190 -26.06 11.86 29.59
N GLU A 191 -25.82 13.03 29.00
CA GLU A 191 -25.31 14.19 29.72
C GLU A 191 -26.28 14.65 30.82
N LEU A 192 -27.59 14.71 30.53
CA LEU A 192 -28.64 15.04 31.50
C LEU A 192 -28.73 14.02 32.64
N SER A 193 -28.40 12.75 32.38
CA SER A 193 -28.34 11.71 33.41
C SER A 193 -27.10 11.78 34.31
N GLY A 194 -26.22 12.77 34.10
CA GLY A 194 -25.02 13.00 34.90
C GLY A 194 -23.79 12.21 34.45
N VAL A 195 -23.80 11.65 33.23
CA VAL A 195 -22.62 10.94 32.69
C VAL A 195 -21.51 11.96 32.40
N PRO A 196 -20.28 11.74 32.91
CA PRO A 196 -19.19 12.69 32.71
C PRO A 196 -18.78 12.77 31.23
N PRO A 197 -18.36 13.95 30.75
CA PRO A 197 -18.06 14.19 29.34
C PRO A 197 -16.89 13.37 28.80
N GLN A 198 -16.04 12.82 29.69
CA GLN A 198 -14.96 11.91 29.31
C GLN A 198 -15.50 10.53 28.88
N THR A 199 -16.52 10.01 29.57
CA THR A 199 -17.13 8.71 29.25
C THR A 199 -17.89 8.77 27.93
N LEU A 200 -18.47 9.91 27.58
CA LEU A 200 -19.11 10.15 26.28
C LEU A 200 -18.13 10.05 25.09
N ARG A 201 -16.82 10.15 25.33
CA ARG A 201 -15.78 10.07 24.28
C ARG A 201 -15.41 8.68 23.87
N VAL A 202 -15.46 7.75 24.82
CA VAL A 202 -15.05 6.35 24.64
C VAL A 202 -15.64 5.71 23.39
N PRO A 203 -16.95 5.79 23.09
CA PRO A 203 -17.51 5.13 21.90
C PRO A 203 -16.92 5.65 20.58
N PHE A 204 -16.58 6.94 20.49
CA PHE A 204 -16.03 7.52 19.27
C PHE A 204 -14.55 7.22 19.10
N ILE A 205 -13.78 7.17 20.20
CA ILE A 205 -12.39 6.71 20.19
C ILE A 205 -12.36 5.25 19.70
N LEU A 206 -13.22 4.41 20.27
CA LEU A 206 -13.32 2.99 19.88
C LEU A 206 -13.75 2.85 18.42
N LEU A 207 -14.70 3.67 17.95
CA LEU A 207 -15.15 3.63 16.56
C LEU A 207 -14.04 4.03 15.57
N GLY A 208 -13.29 5.09 15.88
CA GLY A 208 -12.15 5.51 15.06
C GLY A 208 -11.04 4.47 15.04
N ALA A 209 -10.73 3.87 16.20
CA ALA A 209 -9.77 2.77 16.30
C ALA A 209 -10.25 1.53 15.52
N LEU A 210 -11.55 1.24 15.59
CA LEU A 210 -12.14 0.12 14.86
C LEU A 210 -12.03 0.32 13.34
N TYR A 211 -12.26 1.53 12.81
CA TYR A 211 -12.07 1.81 11.39
C TYR A 211 -10.62 1.61 10.92
N GLY A 212 -9.64 2.04 11.72
CA GLY A 212 -8.24 1.80 11.41
C GLY A 212 -7.89 0.31 11.44
N LEU A 213 -8.35 -0.41 12.47
CA LEU A 213 -8.08 -1.84 12.63
C LEU A 213 -8.75 -2.69 11.55
N THR A 214 -10.02 -2.43 11.23
CA THR A 214 -10.73 -3.19 10.18
C THR A 214 -10.16 -2.90 8.80
N GLY A 215 -9.73 -1.66 8.53
CA GLY A 215 -8.97 -1.32 7.32
C GLY A 215 -7.65 -2.09 7.22
N ALA A 216 -6.90 -2.18 8.33
CA ALA A 216 -5.65 -2.94 8.40
C ALA A 216 -5.87 -4.43 8.11
N LEU A 217 -6.86 -5.04 8.77
CA LEU A 217 -7.21 -6.44 8.60
C LEU A 217 -7.67 -6.73 7.17
N LEU A 218 -8.48 -5.85 6.58
CA LEU A 218 -8.95 -6.01 5.21
C LEU A 218 -7.78 -6.03 4.21
N VAL A 219 -6.80 -5.14 4.38
CA VAL A 219 -5.60 -5.13 3.53
C VAL A 219 -4.77 -6.40 3.71
N GLY A 220 -4.53 -6.82 4.95
CA GLY A 220 -3.84 -8.09 5.23
C GLY A 220 -4.51 -9.27 4.53
N PHE A 221 -5.83 -9.40 4.68
CA PHE A 221 -6.62 -10.44 4.02
C PHE A 221 -6.58 -10.36 2.50
N LEU A 222 -6.65 -9.15 1.92
CA LEU A 222 -6.58 -8.97 0.48
C LEU A 222 -5.20 -9.35 -0.08
N PHE A 223 -4.12 -9.00 0.63
CA PHE A 223 -2.76 -9.38 0.24
C PHE A 223 -2.53 -10.89 0.35
N ASP A 224 -2.93 -11.52 1.46
CA ASP A 224 -2.83 -12.97 1.62
C ASP A 224 -3.73 -13.73 0.64
N GLY A 225 -4.95 -13.24 0.40
CA GLY A 225 -5.87 -13.80 -0.58
C GLY A 225 -5.34 -13.68 -2.00
N LEU A 226 -4.81 -12.51 -2.38
CA LEU A 226 -4.17 -12.30 -3.67
C LEU A 226 -2.96 -13.21 -3.84
N ARG A 227 -2.11 -13.35 -2.81
CA ARG A 227 -0.98 -14.29 -2.78
C ARG A 227 -1.45 -15.71 -3.02
N ALA A 228 -2.44 -16.19 -2.26
CA ALA A 228 -2.97 -17.55 -2.39
C ALA A 228 -3.52 -17.80 -3.80
N LEU A 229 -4.29 -16.85 -4.35
CA LEU A 229 -4.87 -16.95 -5.68
C LEU A 229 -3.83 -16.93 -6.79
N MET A 230 -2.76 -16.15 -6.63
CA MET A 230 -1.62 -16.10 -7.56
C MET A 230 -0.80 -17.39 -7.53
N ILE A 231 -0.53 -17.95 -6.33
CA ILE A 231 0.16 -19.24 -6.16
C ILE A 231 -0.65 -20.37 -6.80
N SER A 232 -1.95 -20.42 -6.54
CA SER A 232 -2.82 -21.50 -7.02
C SER A 232 -3.08 -21.42 -8.53
N SER A 233 -3.29 -20.22 -9.06
CA SER A 233 -3.85 -20.03 -10.40
C SER A 233 -2.80 -19.73 -11.46
N PHE A 234 -1.71 -19.05 -11.09
CA PHE A 234 -0.80 -18.51 -12.10
C PHE A 234 0.58 -19.19 -12.13
N ARG A 235 1.17 -19.67 -11.02
CA ARG A 235 2.59 -20.13 -10.97
C ARG A 235 3.56 -19.16 -11.68
N LEU A 236 3.14 -17.92 -11.93
CA LEU A 236 3.89 -16.92 -12.68
C LEU A 236 4.77 -16.22 -11.66
N PHE A 237 6.10 -16.26 -11.84
CA PHE A 237 7.11 -15.57 -11.02
C PHE A 237 7.31 -16.09 -9.57
N PRO A 238 7.63 -17.38 -9.36
CA PRO A 238 7.90 -17.92 -8.01
C PRO A 238 8.94 -17.10 -7.22
N GLU A 239 9.91 -16.48 -7.91
CA GLU A 239 10.94 -15.62 -7.33
C GLU A 239 10.38 -14.34 -6.66
N LEU A 240 9.23 -13.81 -7.10
CA LEU A 240 8.59 -12.66 -6.45
C LEU A 240 7.86 -13.08 -5.15
N TRP A 241 7.36 -14.31 -5.07
CA TRP A 241 6.44 -14.76 -4.00
C TRP A 241 7.07 -15.64 -2.92
N GLU A 242 8.22 -16.24 -3.19
CA GLU A 242 9.07 -16.86 -2.16
C GLU A 242 9.91 -15.81 -1.40
N SER A 243 9.87 -14.56 -1.83
CA SER A 243 10.62 -13.49 -1.20
C SER A 243 10.03 -13.14 0.18
N THR A 244 10.92 -12.96 1.16
CA THR A 244 10.61 -12.39 2.48
C THR A 244 9.90 -11.03 2.41
N VAL A 245 9.87 -10.41 1.22
CA VAL A 245 9.28 -9.09 0.97
C VAL A 245 7.77 -9.10 1.19
N ILE A 246 7.06 -10.16 0.80
CA ILE A 246 5.59 -10.22 0.95
C ILE A 246 5.19 -10.41 2.41
N ASP A 247 5.89 -11.29 3.12
CA ASP A 247 5.68 -11.50 4.55
C ASP A 247 6.01 -10.21 5.33
N GLN A 248 7.08 -9.51 4.94
CA GLN A 248 7.38 -8.19 5.49
C GLN A 248 6.29 -7.17 5.13
N LEU A 249 5.71 -7.20 3.93
CA LEU A 249 4.64 -6.29 3.52
C LEU A 249 3.38 -6.45 4.37
N GLY A 250 3.00 -7.70 4.67
CA GLY A 250 1.87 -8.00 5.55
C GLY A 250 2.10 -7.43 6.96
N VAL A 251 3.30 -7.64 7.52
CA VAL A 251 3.66 -7.11 8.85
C VAL A 251 3.70 -5.58 8.85
N HIS A 252 4.34 -4.95 7.86
CA HIS A 252 4.41 -3.48 7.78
C HIS A 252 3.02 -2.87 7.56
N GLY A 253 2.21 -3.44 6.67
CA GLY A 253 0.84 -3.03 6.44
C GLY A 253 0.00 -3.13 7.71
N PHE A 254 0.16 -4.21 8.48
CA PHE A 254 -0.49 -4.38 9.77
C PHE A 254 -0.04 -3.33 10.80
N LEU A 255 1.27 -3.08 10.93
CA LEU A 255 1.81 -2.08 11.86
C LEU A 255 1.35 -0.66 11.52
N VAL A 256 1.36 -0.29 10.23
CA VAL A 256 0.84 1.01 9.78
C VAL A 256 -0.67 1.09 10.04
N GLY A 257 -1.40 0.01 9.79
CA GLY A 257 -2.81 -0.08 10.11
C GLY A 257 -3.11 0.08 11.61
N LEU A 258 -2.27 -0.48 12.47
CA LEU A 258 -2.35 -0.28 13.92
C LEU A 258 -2.10 1.19 14.31
N ALA A 259 -1.13 1.83 13.67
CA ALA A 259 -0.90 3.27 13.85
C ALA A 259 -2.13 4.09 13.42
N PHE A 260 -2.78 3.71 12.32
CA PHE A 260 -4.04 4.30 11.87
C PHE A 260 -5.19 4.09 12.84
N ALA A 261 -5.28 2.96 13.52
CA ALA A 261 -6.23 2.76 14.60
C ALA A 261 -5.99 3.77 15.75
N GLY A 262 -4.72 4.00 16.11
CA GLY A 262 -4.35 5.05 17.06
C GLY A 262 -4.77 6.44 16.61
N VAL A 263 -4.47 6.81 15.36
CA VAL A 263 -4.85 8.10 14.76
C VAL A 263 -6.37 8.26 14.71
N GLY A 264 -7.09 7.22 14.30
CA GLY A 264 -8.55 7.20 14.29
C GLY A 264 -9.14 7.41 15.70
N GLY A 265 -8.56 6.78 16.72
CA GLY A 265 -8.92 7.00 18.11
C GLY A 265 -8.69 8.45 18.57
N CYS A 266 -7.54 9.03 18.22
CA CYS A 266 -7.21 10.43 18.50
C CYS A 266 -8.18 11.40 17.79
N LEU A 267 -8.53 11.14 16.53
CA LEU A 267 -9.55 11.91 15.82
C LEU A 267 -10.92 11.80 16.53
N GLY A 268 -11.28 10.60 16.98
CA GLY A 268 -12.47 10.36 17.81
C GLY A 268 -12.48 11.24 19.04
N TRP A 269 -11.37 11.32 19.77
CA TRP A 269 -11.22 12.20 20.93
C TRP A 269 -11.43 13.69 20.58
N LEU A 270 -10.80 14.16 19.50
CA LEU A 270 -10.88 15.56 19.07
C LEU A 270 -12.29 15.98 18.64
N THR A 271 -13.07 15.09 18.03
CA THR A 271 -14.43 15.41 17.54
C THR A 271 -15.42 15.83 18.65
N ILE A 272 -15.13 15.51 19.91
CA ILE A 272 -16.02 15.77 21.06
C ILE A 272 -15.55 16.95 21.90
N GLN A 273 -14.27 17.33 21.85
CA GLN A 273 -13.80 18.54 22.55
C GLN A 273 -14.55 19.80 22.11
N LYS A 274 -15.02 19.85 20.85
CA LYS A 274 -15.78 20.97 20.29
C LYS A 274 -17.28 20.89 20.54
N TYR A 275 -17.76 20.08 21.49
CA TYR A 275 -19.17 20.07 21.87
C TYR A 275 -19.37 21.00 23.08
N PRO A 276 -19.77 22.27 22.89
CA PRO A 276 -20.22 23.06 24.02
C PRO A 276 -21.49 22.39 24.56
N SER A 277 -21.42 21.90 25.79
CA SER A 277 -22.58 21.36 26.50
C SER A 277 -23.74 22.35 26.37
N PRO A 278 -24.97 21.93 26.03
CA PRO A 278 -26.13 22.81 26.07
C PRO A 278 -26.30 23.48 27.45
N PHE A 279 -25.82 22.83 28.52
CA PHE A 279 -25.73 23.39 29.87
C PHE A 279 -24.80 24.61 30.02
N SER A 280 -23.74 24.75 29.20
CA SER A 280 -22.92 25.95 29.21
C SER A 280 -23.62 27.11 28.53
N ARG A 281 -24.51 26.86 27.55
CA ARG A 281 -25.30 27.91 26.89
C ARG A 281 -26.41 28.44 27.79
N SER A 282 -27.09 27.58 28.54
CA SER A 282 -28.14 28.03 29.47
C SER A 282 -27.58 28.87 30.63
N ARG A 283 -26.40 28.50 31.16
CA ARG A 283 -25.75 29.25 32.25
C ARG A 283 -25.23 30.63 31.81
N ILE A 284 -24.86 30.79 30.54
CA ILE A 284 -24.48 32.10 29.98
C ILE A 284 -25.73 32.98 29.77
N ASN A 285 -26.85 32.41 29.32
CA ASN A 285 -28.09 33.17 29.11
C ASN A 285 -28.84 33.52 30.40
N SER A 286 -28.72 32.74 31.48
CA SER A 286 -29.30 33.11 32.77
C SER A 286 -28.49 34.23 33.44
N SER A 287 -27.16 34.21 33.30
CA SER A 287 -26.28 35.26 33.85
C SER A 287 -26.43 36.61 33.15
N SER A 288 -26.84 36.65 31.87
CA SER A 288 -27.09 37.92 31.16
C SER A 288 -28.50 38.47 31.39
N ALA A 289 -29.46 37.63 31.78
CA ALA A 289 -30.80 38.08 32.16
C ALA A 289 -30.80 38.77 33.54
N ASP A 290 -29.97 38.31 34.49
CA ASP A 290 -29.91 38.88 35.84
C ASP A 290 -29.13 40.21 35.92
N VAL A 291 -28.33 40.57 34.92
CA VAL A 291 -27.54 41.82 34.88
C VAL A 291 -28.30 42.97 34.21
N ALA A 292 -29.42 42.70 33.52
CA ALA A 292 -30.24 43.73 32.89
C ALA A 292 -31.35 44.28 33.81
N VAL A 293 -31.38 43.87 35.07
CA VAL A 293 -32.34 44.31 36.09
C VAL A 293 -31.58 44.96 37.26
N GLU A 294 -30.81 46.01 36.95
CA GLU A 294 -30.35 47.02 37.92
C GLU A 294 -30.34 48.41 37.27
#